data_AF-A0A6J5DE15-F1
#
_entry.id   AF-A0A6J5DE15-F1
#
_cell.length_a   1.000
_cell.length_b   1.000
_cell.length_c   1.000
_cell.angle_alpha   90.00
_cell.angle_beta   90.00
_cell.angle_gamma   90.00
#
_symmetry.space_group_name_H-M   'P 1'
#
loop_
_entity.id
_entity.type
_entity.pdbx_description
1 polymer ?
#
loop_
_entity_poly.entity_id
_entity_poly.type
_entity_poly.pdbx_seq_one_letter_code
_entity_poly.pdbx_strand_id
1 'polypeptide(L)'
;MHKKTLQAGVRVNLRSSARVRRALVLALALLGVAGSAHAYTVNVCREYWYPLARAGKSMGALAAERGGTCGHPAVKMLSDQYGVVDGRGYFISELHEYNDSCSHGGPVPDFACLLPSSLRRHEDNETRHYYLLTQRGAALRVLDRLHATDGQQVFDGADVIPGADPATFKTFVPKGAKATDGWAYDRNHVYLEERSDPRMVPGPVEVVGATFAVNAGRVFSIDALDGPVYRPDVKAQLQLLSPPATLQPALISDGEHVYLGQKPMDGVRAATFQMLVPVCPVPGAPDLKCVPDAQPDEFRVARSGQDVLYFHEFDDIKRIANVPDFVYFLMEGSSYLGLGGKQIFDLDPLHQNFGGKTITAGVQFSGHLSGPAAGYLADELGFINLRSGLSRNDGPLCGALAKLAAPTPELAHRFGPLRAIAPKKLPAGYSVGYENSRYRYLFKTAVDTTLDDTVVDLGNGKRMRATWCGDDIQLQGTNNPQ
;
A
#
# COMPACT_ATOMS: atom_id res chain seq x y z
N MET A 1 -80.98 5.92 -0.58
CA MET A 1 -81.85 6.71 -1.47
C MET A 1 -80.98 7.49 -2.44
N HIS A 2 -81.39 7.51 -3.72
CA HIS A 2 -80.61 7.83 -4.91
C HIS A 2 -79.74 9.10 -4.89
N LYS A 3 -78.62 9.04 -5.63
CA LYS A 3 -78.33 10.02 -6.69
C LYS A 3 -77.56 9.40 -7.85
N LYS A 4 -78.12 9.60 -9.05
CA LYS A 4 -77.59 9.37 -10.42
C LYS A 4 -76.28 10.17 -10.60
N THR A 5 -75.38 9.98 -11.56
CA THR A 5 -75.40 9.74 -13.04
C THR A 5 -73.90 9.72 -13.41
N LEU A 6 -73.35 9.04 -14.43
CA LEU A 6 -73.42 9.39 -15.85
C LEU A 6 -72.64 8.35 -16.66
N GLN A 7 -73.22 7.96 -17.79
CA GLN A 7 -72.59 7.22 -18.88
C GLN A 7 -71.63 8.12 -19.66
N ALA A 8 -70.53 7.54 -20.16
CA ALA A 8 -70.08 7.74 -21.53
C ALA A 8 -69.21 6.53 -21.93
N GLY A 9 -69.82 5.58 -22.65
CA GLY A 9 -69.09 4.54 -23.35
C GLY A 9 -68.69 5.02 -24.73
N VAL A 10 -67.46 4.71 -25.14
CA VAL A 10 -67.12 4.55 -26.56
C VAL A 10 -66.77 3.08 -26.76
N ARG A 11 -67.68 2.35 -27.41
CA ARG A 11 -67.40 1.08 -28.08
C ARG A 11 -67.20 1.37 -29.55
N VAL A 12 -66.12 0.86 -30.14
CA VAL A 12 -66.04 0.22 -31.46
C VAL A 12 -64.69 -0.52 -31.47
N ASN A 13 -64.43 -1.70 -32.01
CA ASN A 13 -65.14 -2.92 -32.37
C ASN A 13 -64.01 -3.90 -32.79
N LEU A 14 -64.26 -5.22 -32.75
CA LEU A 14 -63.29 -6.26 -33.04
C LEU A 14 -62.68 -6.14 -34.45
N ARG A 15 -61.35 -6.16 -34.55
CA ARG A 15 -60.57 -6.67 -35.70
C ARG A 15 -59.07 -6.67 -35.37
N SER A 16 -58.47 -7.82 -35.06
CA SER A 16 -57.05 -8.16 -35.37
C SER A 16 -56.56 -9.47 -34.72
N SER A 17 -57.31 -10.57 -34.83
CA SER A 17 -56.88 -11.91 -34.38
C SER A 17 -55.82 -12.59 -35.28
N ALA A 18 -55.16 -11.85 -36.18
CA ALA A 18 -54.09 -12.37 -37.06
C ALA A 18 -52.67 -11.93 -36.66
N ARG A 19 -52.51 -10.93 -35.78
CA ARG A 19 -51.17 -10.43 -35.37
C ARG A 19 -50.59 -11.15 -34.16
N VAL A 20 -51.43 -11.70 -33.28
CA VAL A 20 -50.98 -12.39 -32.05
C VAL A 20 -50.40 -13.77 -32.35
N ARG A 21 -50.88 -14.46 -33.39
CA ARG A 21 -50.30 -15.76 -33.82
C ARG A 21 -48.99 -15.63 -34.61
N ARG A 22 -48.73 -14.49 -35.28
CA ARG A 22 -47.43 -14.24 -35.93
C ARG A 22 -46.33 -13.88 -34.92
N ALA A 23 -46.67 -13.25 -33.79
CA ALA A 23 -45.70 -12.95 -32.74
C ALA A 23 -45.18 -14.21 -32.03
N LEU A 24 -46.02 -15.25 -31.87
CA LEU A 24 -45.61 -16.49 -31.20
C LEU A 24 -44.75 -17.41 -32.09
N VAL A 25 -45.01 -17.42 -33.41
CA VAL A 25 -44.18 -18.19 -34.36
C VAL A 25 -42.83 -17.50 -34.63
N LEU A 26 -42.76 -16.16 -34.57
CA LEU A 26 -41.48 -15.45 -34.62
C LEU A 26 -40.64 -15.65 -33.34
N ALA A 27 -41.27 -15.75 -32.17
CA ALA A 27 -40.58 -16.01 -30.90
C ALA A 27 -39.99 -17.43 -30.84
N LEU A 28 -40.67 -18.43 -31.42
CA LEU A 28 -40.15 -19.81 -31.51
C LEU A 28 -39.15 -20.01 -32.66
N ALA A 29 -39.21 -19.21 -33.74
CA ALA A 29 -38.18 -19.21 -34.78
C ALA A 29 -36.89 -18.49 -34.34
N LEU A 30 -36.97 -17.55 -33.40
CA LEU A 30 -35.79 -16.91 -32.77
C LEU A 30 -35.13 -17.78 -31.68
N LEU A 31 -35.81 -18.83 -31.19
CA LEU A 31 -35.26 -19.82 -30.25
C LEU A 31 -34.80 -21.11 -30.94
N GLY A 32 -34.98 -21.22 -32.27
CA GLY A 32 -34.71 -22.43 -33.06
C GLY A 32 -33.34 -22.49 -33.74
N VAL A 33 -32.45 -21.53 -33.52
CA VAL A 33 -31.04 -21.66 -33.85
C VAL A 33 -30.25 -21.76 -32.54
N ALA A 34 -30.43 -22.89 -31.86
CA ALA A 34 -29.44 -23.39 -30.93
C ALA A 34 -28.22 -23.87 -31.73
N GLY A 35 -27.55 -22.95 -32.41
CA GLY A 35 -26.12 -23.07 -32.61
C GLY A 35 -25.51 -23.03 -31.23
N SER A 36 -24.65 -23.98 -30.91
CA SER A 36 -23.87 -24.05 -29.69
C SER A 36 -23.30 -22.66 -29.36
N ALA A 37 -23.96 -21.92 -28.47
CA ALA A 37 -23.47 -20.65 -27.97
C ALA A 37 -22.39 -20.95 -26.92
N HIS A 38 -21.26 -21.46 -27.40
CA HIS A 38 -20.05 -21.48 -26.59
C HIS A 38 -19.54 -20.04 -26.49
N ALA A 39 -18.97 -19.67 -25.34
CA ALA A 39 -18.08 -18.54 -25.27
C ALA A 39 -17.11 -18.64 -26.45
N TYR A 40 -17.12 -17.65 -27.34
CA TYR A 40 -16.17 -17.59 -28.45
C TYR A 40 -15.26 -16.40 -28.17
N THR A 41 -13.97 -16.70 -28.06
CA THR A 41 -12.93 -15.67 -28.03
C THR A 41 -12.79 -15.12 -29.43
N VAL A 42 -12.89 -13.81 -29.58
CA VAL A 42 -12.54 -13.12 -30.82
C VAL A 42 -11.11 -12.62 -30.67
N ASN A 43 -10.22 -13.14 -31.51
CA ASN A 43 -8.85 -12.67 -31.57
C ASN A 43 -8.80 -11.50 -32.55
N VAL A 44 -8.50 -10.30 -32.05
CA VAL A 44 -8.28 -9.12 -32.87
C VAL A 44 -6.80 -8.81 -32.81
N CYS A 45 -6.11 -8.95 -33.93
CA CYS A 45 -4.70 -8.60 -34.01
C CYS A 45 -4.50 -7.34 -34.85
N ARG A 46 -3.81 -6.34 -34.29
CA ARG A 46 -3.42 -5.10 -34.97
C ARG A 46 -1.90 -4.96 -34.99
N GLU A 47 -1.37 -4.51 -36.12
CA GLU A 47 0.04 -4.16 -36.25
C GLU A 47 0.22 -2.70 -36.64
N TYR A 48 1.27 -2.08 -36.12
CA TYR A 48 1.66 -0.70 -36.40
C TYR A 48 3.15 -0.65 -36.76
N TRP A 49 3.48 0.09 -37.82
CA TRP A 49 4.83 0.22 -38.35
C TRP A 49 5.27 1.67 -38.25
N TYR A 50 6.42 1.88 -37.62
CA TYR A 50 6.95 3.20 -37.32
C TYR A 50 8.18 3.51 -38.18
N PRO A 51 8.45 4.80 -38.45
CA PRO A 51 9.57 5.23 -39.26
C PRO A 51 10.91 4.87 -38.61
N LEU A 52 11.99 5.07 -39.38
CA LEU A 52 13.36 4.93 -38.90
C LEU A 52 13.61 5.81 -37.66
N ALA A 53 14.09 5.19 -36.58
CA ALA A 53 14.50 5.85 -35.35
C ALA A 53 15.62 6.87 -35.61
N ARG A 54 15.58 8.01 -34.91
CA ARG A 54 16.56 9.10 -35.06
C ARG A 54 16.98 9.61 -33.69
N ALA A 55 18.26 9.96 -33.56
CA ALA A 55 18.78 10.60 -32.36
C ALA A 55 17.94 11.84 -31.98
N GLY A 56 17.58 11.93 -30.69
CA GLY A 56 16.81 13.05 -30.14
C GLY A 56 15.31 13.04 -30.47
N LYS A 57 14.76 11.99 -31.09
CA LYS A 57 13.32 11.81 -31.27
C LYS A 57 12.83 10.60 -30.48
N SER A 58 12.08 10.86 -29.40
CA SER A 58 11.45 9.79 -28.60
C SER A 58 10.38 9.04 -29.40
N MET A 59 10.29 7.73 -29.17
CA MET A 59 9.22 6.85 -29.67
C MET A 59 7.80 7.40 -29.44
N GLY A 60 7.55 8.04 -28.30
CA GLY A 60 6.22 8.57 -27.95
C GLY A 60 5.74 9.68 -28.89
N ALA A 61 6.65 10.29 -29.66
CA ALA A 61 6.34 11.33 -30.64
C ALA A 61 6.19 10.79 -32.07
N LEU A 62 6.40 9.48 -32.31
CA LEU A 62 6.31 8.89 -33.64
C LEU A 62 4.88 8.51 -34.00
N ALA A 63 4.43 8.95 -35.18
CA ALA A 63 3.21 8.44 -35.80
C ALA A 63 3.52 7.18 -36.61
N ALA A 64 2.64 6.18 -36.55
CA ALA A 64 2.74 5.00 -37.40
C ALA A 64 2.57 5.40 -38.87
N GLU A 65 3.50 4.98 -39.73
CA GLU A 65 3.42 5.19 -41.18
C GLU A 65 2.39 4.25 -41.81
N ARG A 66 2.18 3.09 -41.18
CA ARG A 66 1.22 2.08 -41.60
C ARG A 66 0.67 1.36 -40.38
N GLY A 67 -0.62 1.07 -40.38
CA GLY A 67 -1.24 0.17 -39.41
C GLY A 67 -2.38 -0.61 -40.04
N GLY A 68 -2.74 -1.74 -39.44
CA GLY A 68 -3.81 -2.59 -39.94
C GLY A 68 -3.93 -3.91 -39.17
N THR A 69 -4.71 -4.84 -39.70
CA THR A 69 -4.77 -6.21 -39.17
C THR A 69 -3.40 -6.89 -39.30
N CYS A 70 -3.00 -7.67 -38.31
CA CYS A 70 -1.69 -8.34 -38.32
C CYS A 70 -1.49 -9.21 -39.57
N GLY A 71 -0.48 -8.88 -40.35
CA GLY A 71 -0.03 -9.67 -41.50
C GLY A 71 0.86 -10.85 -41.11
N HIS A 72 1.31 -10.90 -39.84
CA HIS A 72 2.24 -11.90 -39.31
C HIS A 72 3.47 -12.06 -40.21
N PRO A 73 4.24 -10.97 -40.44
CA PRO A 73 5.42 -11.04 -41.29
C PRO A 73 6.40 -12.09 -40.72
N ALA A 74 7.16 -12.74 -41.59
CA ALA A 74 8.22 -13.64 -41.15
C ALA A 74 9.31 -12.83 -40.43
N VAL A 75 9.33 -12.90 -39.11
CA VAL A 75 10.31 -12.21 -38.27
C VAL A 75 11.43 -13.16 -37.88
N LYS A 76 12.68 -12.80 -38.18
CA LYS A 76 13.85 -13.43 -37.57
C LYS A 76 14.14 -12.72 -36.25
N MET A 77 13.65 -13.26 -35.14
CA MET A 77 13.93 -12.74 -33.82
C MET A 77 15.41 -12.91 -33.46
N LEU A 78 16.03 -11.85 -32.96
CA LEU A 78 17.37 -11.80 -32.39
C LEU A 78 17.32 -11.84 -30.86
N SER A 79 16.23 -11.35 -30.26
CA SER A 79 15.85 -11.53 -28.85
C SER A 79 14.32 -11.60 -28.71
N ASP A 80 13.80 -11.41 -27.51
CA ASP A 80 12.38 -11.22 -27.22
C ASP A 80 11.77 -9.97 -27.87
N GLN A 81 12.54 -8.88 -28.01
CA GLN A 81 12.04 -7.59 -28.51
C GLN A 81 12.79 -7.08 -29.75
N TYR A 82 13.88 -7.71 -30.17
CA TYR A 82 14.62 -7.29 -31.36
C TYR A 82 14.50 -8.32 -32.48
N GLY A 83 14.22 -7.87 -33.70
CA GLY A 83 14.02 -8.77 -34.84
C GLY A 83 14.38 -8.15 -36.19
N VAL A 84 14.51 -9.01 -37.19
CA VAL A 84 14.76 -8.61 -38.58
C VAL A 84 13.57 -9.02 -39.45
N VAL A 85 13.04 -8.06 -40.21
CA VAL A 85 11.95 -8.26 -41.19
C VAL A 85 12.39 -7.68 -42.53
N ASP A 86 12.32 -8.47 -43.59
CA ASP A 86 12.73 -8.08 -44.95
C ASP A 86 14.13 -7.42 -45.01
N GLY A 87 15.08 -7.96 -44.23
CA GLY A 87 16.45 -7.45 -44.16
C GLY A 87 16.61 -6.14 -43.38
N ARG A 88 15.56 -5.60 -42.79
CA ARG A 88 15.57 -4.40 -41.94
C ARG A 88 15.45 -4.77 -40.46
N GLY A 89 16.13 -4.04 -39.59
CA GLY A 89 16.17 -4.31 -38.15
C GLY A 89 15.13 -3.50 -37.39
N TYR A 90 14.42 -4.15 -36.46
CA TYR A 90 13.30 -3.59 -35.71
C TYR A 90 13.41 -3.86 -34.20
N PHE A 91 12.89 -2.91 -33.42
CA PHE A 91 12.38 -3.18 -32.08
C PHE A 91 10.88 -3.50 -32.19
N ILE A 92 10.45 -4.53 -31.48
CA ILE A 92 9.13 -5.13 -31.59
C ILE A 92 8.54 -5.19 -30.19
N SER A 93 7.45 -4.45 -29.98
CA SER A 93 6.69 -4.53 -28.74
C SER A 93 5.33 -5.15 -28.99
N GLU A 94 4.93 -6.07 -28.12
CA GLU A 94 3.66 -6.77 -28.18
C GLU A 94 2.85 -6.45 -26.93
N LEU A 95 1.59 -6.06 -27.12
CA LEU A 95 0.61 -5.82 -26.07
C LEU A 95 -0.54 -6.82 -26.26
N HIS A 96 -0.89 -7.54 -25.21
CA HIS A 96 -1.97 -8.51 -25.21
C HIS A 96 -3.00 -8.13 -24.15
N GLU A 97 -4.19 -7.76 -24.59
CA GLU A 97 -5.29 -7.35 -23.71
C GLU A 97 -6.42 -8.35 -23.82
N TYR A 98 -6.71 -9.03 -22.72
CA TYR A 98 -7.86 -9.91 -22.61
C TYR A 98 -9.03 -9.15 -21.99
N ASN A 99 -10.00 -8.77 -22.81
CA ASN A 99 -11.18 -8.03 -22.41
C ASN A 99 -12.39 -8.97 -22.32
N ASP A 100 -13.09 -8.95 -21.17
CA ASP A 100 -14.45 -9.50 -21.10
C ASP A 100 -15.41 -8.46 -21.72
N SER A 101 -16.37 -8.94 -22.50
CA SER A 101 -17.43 -8.12 -23.10
C SER A 101 -18.34 -7.40 -22.09
N CYS A 102 -18.17 -7.65 -20.79
CA CYS A 102 -18.89 -6.98 -19.70
C CYS A 102 -18.08 -5.79 -19.16
N SER A 103 -18.49 -4.56 -19.50
CA SER A 103 -17.86 -3.33 -18.97
C SER A 103 -18.65 -2.74 -17.79
N HIS A 104 -18.00 -2.62 -16.63
CA HIS A 104 -18.61 -2.04 -15.41
C HIS A 104 -18.50 -0.51 -15.32
N GLY A 105 -18.02 0.17 -16.37
CA GLY A 105 -17.63 1.59 -16.32
C GLY A 105 -18.62 2.60 -16.90
N GLY A 106 -19.81 2.18 -17.36
CA GLY A 106 -20.75 3.04 -18.10
C GLY A 106 -22.06 3.37 -17.36
N PRO A 107 -22.75 4.48 -17.71
CA PRO A 107 -24.05 4.86 -17.13
C PRO A 107 -25.25 4.04 -17.64
N VAL A 108 -25.02 3.07 -18.54
CA VAL A 108 -26.07 2.21 -19.12
C VAL A 108 -25.76 0.76 -18.73
N PRO A 109 -26.74 -0.04 -18.28
CA PRO A 109 -26.51 -1.45 -17.97
C PRO A 109 -26.07 -2.20 -19.24
N ASP A 110 -24.85 -2.71 -19.20
CA ASP A 110 -24.30 -3.55 -20.25
C ASP A 110 -25.00 -4.91 -20.20
N PHE A 111 -25.83 -5.18 -21.20
CA PHE A 111 -26.61 -6.42 -21.28
C PHE A 111 -25.70 -7.66 -21.43
N ALA A 112 -24.44 -7.51 -21.84
CA ALA A 112 -23.46 -8.60 -21.85
C ALA A 112 -23.13 -9.10 -20.44
N CYS A 113 -23.21 -8.22 -19.42
CA CYS A 113 -22.98 -8.57 -18.02
C CYS A 113 -24.07 -9.47 -17.43
N LEU A 114 -25.25 -9.56 -18.05
CA LEU A 114 -26.35 -10.43 -17.62
C LEU A 114 -26.14 -11.90 -18.04
N LEU A 115 -25.18 -12.17 -18.92
CA LEU A 115 -24.81 -13.52 -19.33
C LEU A 115 -23.90 -14.17 -18.26
N PRO A 116 -24.07 -15.48 -17.96
CA PRO A 116 -23.08 -16.26 -17.22
C PRO A 116 -21.71 -16.18 -17.88
N SER A 117 -20.62 -16.13 -17.11
CA SER A 117 -19.24 -15.99 -17.63
C SER A 117 -18.90 -17.02 -18.71
N SER A 118 -19.39 -18.26 -18.58
CA SER A 118 -19.21 -19.33 -19.57
C SER A 118 -19.86 -19.09 -20.94
N LEU A 119 -20.72 -18.08 -21.06
CA LEU A 119 -21.43 -17.68 -22.27
C LEU A 119 -21.06 -16.26 -22.73
N ARG A 120 -20.15 -15.59 -22.02
CA ARG A 120 -19.69 -14.25 -22.39
C ARG A 120 -18.74 -14.33 -23.57
N ARG A 121 -18.73 -13.25 -24.34
CA ARG A 121 -17.74 -13.04 -25.39
C ARG A 121 -16.47 -12.51 -24.75
N HIS A 122 -15.34 -13.07 -25.15
CA HIS A 122 -14.04 -12.56 -24.77
C HIS A 122 -13.38 -11.98 -26.01
N GLU A 123 -12.78 -10.80 -25.88
CA GLU A 123 -11.93 -10.23 -26.91
C GLU A 123 -10.49 -10.39 -26.45
N ASP A 124 -9.72 -11.09 -27.27
CA ASP A 124 -8.28 -11.18 -27.12
C ASP A 124 -7.66 -10.23 -28.15
N ASN A 125 -7.23 -9.06 -27.65
CA ASN A 125 -6.66 -8.00 -28.47
C ASN A 125 -5.14 -8.08 -28.42
N GLU A 126 -4.54 -8.50 -29.52
CA GLU A 126 -3.10 -8.47 -29.72
C GLU A 126 -2.72 -7.21 -30.52
N THR A 127 -1.81 -6.40 -29.99
CA THR A 127 -1.25 -5.25 -30.70
C THR A 127 0.26 -5.36 -30.80
N ARG A 128 0.79 -5.35 -32.03
CA ARG A 128 2.22 -5.37 -32.30
C ARG A 128 2.69 -4.04 -32.87
N HIS A 129 3.80 -3.53 -32.35
CA HIS A 129 4.45 -2.33 -32.86
C HIS A 129 5.83 -2.68 -33.40
N TYR A 130 6.12 -2.28 -34.62
CA TYR A 130 7.40 -2.48 -35.30
C TYR A 130 8.09 -1.12 -35.49
N TYR A 131 9.10 -0.86 -34.67
CA TYR A 131 9.89 0.35 -34.74
C TYR A 131 11.16 0.10 -35.54
N LEU A 132 11.27 0.74 -36.71
CA LEU A 132 12.42 0.55 -37.59
C LEU A 132 13.67 1.18 -36.97
N LEU A 133 14.68 0.36 -36.66
CA LEU A 133 15.95 0.84 -36.08
C LEU A 133 17.00 1.07 -37.17
N THR A 134 17.08 0.16 -38.14
CA THR A 134 18.10 0.21 -39.18
C THR A 134 17.62 -0.43 -40.47
N GLN A 135 18.04 0.13 -41.61
CA GLN A 135 17.86 -0.50 -42.92
C GLN A 135 18.79 -1.71 -43.11
N ARG A 136 19.77 -1.90 -42.21
CA ARG A 136 20.81 -2.94 -42.30
C ARG A 136 20.56 -4.00 -41.22
N GLY A 137 19.45 -4.73 -41.31
CA GLY A 137 19.06 -5.72 -40.30
C GLY A 137 20.12 -6.81 -40.06
N ALA A 138 20.93 -7.15 -41.06
CA ALA A 138 22.05 -8.08 -40.90
C ALA A 138 23.18 -7.55 -39.99
N ALA A 139 23.28 -6.23 -39.81
CA ALA A 139 24.24 -5.60 -38.91
C ALA A 139 23.70 -5.42 -37.48
N LEU A 140 22.37 -5.60 -37.28
CA LEU A 140 21.74 -5.46 -35.97
C LEU A 140 22.20 -6.59 -35.03
N ARG A 141 22.73 -6.20 -33.88
CA ARG A 141 23.23 -7.08 -32.82
C ARG A 141 22.62 -6.66 -31.50
N VAL A 142 22.02 -7.61 -30.80
CA VAL A 142 21.48 -7.42 -29.45
C VAL A 142 22.63 -7.44 -28.44
N LEU A 143 22.63 -6.49 -27.51
CA LEU A 143 23.64 -6.34 -26.46
C LEU A 143 23.11 -6.85 -25.12
N ASP A 144 21.87 -6.51 -24.77
CA ASP A 144 21.12 -7.08 -23.66
C ASP A 144 19.60 -7.00 -23.94
N ARG A 145 18.76 -7.09 -22.90
CA ARG A 145 17.29 -6.99 -23.03
C ARG A 145 16.84 -5.63 -23.60
N LEU A 146 17.49 -4.55 -23.19
CA LEU A 146 17.11 -3.18 -23.50
C LEU A 146 17.91 -2.61 -24.67
N HIS A 147 19.13 -3.09 -24.92
CA HIS A 147 20.07 -2.46 -25.82
C HIS A 147 20.39 -3.28 -27.07
N ALA A 148 20.53 -2.59 -28.20
CA ALA A 148 21.02 -3.16 -29.46
C ALA A 148 21.94 -2.18 -30.20
N THR A 149 22.69 -2.67 -31.18
CA THR A 149 23.51 -1.82 -32.07
C THR A 149 23.56 -2.37 -33.48
N ASP A 150 23.58 -1.49 -34.48
CA ASP A 150 23.84 -1.85 -35.88
C ASP A 150 25.27 -1.53 -36.34
N GLY A 151 26.16 -1.27 -35.37
CA GLY A 151 27.54 -0.83 -35.58
C GLY A 151 27.71 0.63 -36.00
N GLN A 152 26.63 1.37 -36.26
CA GLN A 152 26.65 2.83 -36.50
C GLN A 152 25.93 3.60 -35.40
N GLN A 153 24.89 3.01 -34.83
CA GLN A 153 24.11 3.57 -33.74
C GLN A 153 23.94 2.53 -32.63
N VAL A 154 23.66 3.02 -31.43
CA VAL A 154 23.22 2.22 -30.29
C VAL A 154 21.77 2.61 -29.98
N PHE A 155 20.97 1.61 -29.69
CA PHE A 155 19.55 1.74 -29.42
C PHE A 155 19.25 1.26 -28.00
N ASP A 156 18.34 1.96 -27.33
CA ASP A 156 17.64 1.50 -26.12
C ASP A 156 16.14 1.39 -26.46
N GLY A 157 15.61 0.18 -26.40
CA GLY A 157 14.33 -0.17 -27.02
C GLY A 157 14.30 0.24 -28.50
N ALA A 158 13.46 1.23 -28.83
CA ALA A 158 13.48 1.84 -30.16
C ALA A 158 14.02 3.27 -30.23
N ASP A 159 14.56 3.79 -29.14
CA ASP A 159 15.19 5.09 -29.11
C ASP A 159 16.68 4.98 -29.44
N VAL A 160 17.21 5.94 -30.20
CA VAL A 160 18.64 6.04 -30.49
C VAL A 160 19.32 6.77 -29.34
N ILE A 161 20.35 6.17 -28.74
CA ILE A 161 21.13 6.79 -27.66
C ILE A 161 22.04 7.88 -28.24
N PRO A 162 21.78 9.17 -27.97
CA PRO A 162 22.54 10.25 -28.59
C PRO A 162 24.01 10.23 -28.15
N GLY A 163 24.94 10.27 -29.12
CA GLY A 163 26.38 10.38 -28.86
C GLY A 163 27.06 9.09 -28.38
N ALA A 164 26.34 7.98 -28.28
CA ALA A 164 26.92 6.68 -27.94
C ALA A 164 27.93 6.21 -29.00
N ASP A 165 29.06 5.67 -28.59
CA ASP A 165 30.05 5.02 -29.46
C ASP A 165 29.73 3.52 -29.63
N PRO A 166 29.19 3.10 -30.78
CA PRO A 166 28.81 1.70 -31.02
C PRO A 166 29.99 0.72 -30.94
N ALA A 167 31.22 1.20 -31.17
CA ALA A 167 32.40 0.35 -31.16
C ALA A 167 32.83 -0.05 -29.74
N THR A 168 32.49 0.76 -28.73
CA THR A 168 32.94 0.53 -27.34
C THR A 168 31.80 0.36 -26.34
N PHE A 169 30.55 0.52 -26.77
CA PHE A 169 29.37 0.37 -25.92
C PHE A 169 29.27 -1.02 -25.29
N LYS A 170 29.08 -1.05 -23.97
CA LYS A 170 28.95 -2.26 -23.16
C LYS A 170 27.94 -2.04 -22.04
N THR A 171 27.14 -3.07 -21.77
CA THR A 171 26.17 -3.07 -20.68
C THR A 171 26.83 -3.64 -19.41
N PHE A 172 26.35 -3.23 -18.24
CA PHE A 172 26.86 -3.70 -16.95
C PHE A 172 25.82 -3.54 -15.86
N VAL A 173 26.09 -4.11 -14.68
CA VAL A 173 25.24 -3.94 -13.49
C VAL A 173 26.08 -3.29 -12.39
N PRO A 174 25.84 -1.99 -12.08
CA PRO A 174 26.50 -1.32 -10.97
C PRO A 174 26.27 -2.05 -9.64
N LYS A 175 27.18 -1.85 -8.68
CA LYS A 175 26.96 -2.29 -7.31
C LYS A 175 25.70 -1.60 -6.77
N GLY A 176 24.76 -2.36 -6.22
CA GLY A 176 23.52 -1.82 -5.63
C GLY A 176 22.40 -1.52 -6.63
N ALA A 177 22.59 -1.80 -7.92
CA ALA A 177 21.56 -1.74 -8.95
C ALA A 177 20.99 -3.13 -9.27
N LYS A 178 19.82 -3.19 -9.91
CA LYS A 178 19.26 -4.42 -10.46
C LYS A 178 19.75 -4.64 -11.89
N ALA A 179 19.80 -5.89 -12.33
CA ALA A 179 20.17 -6.24 -13.70
C ALA A 179 19.20 -5.68 -14.75
N THR A 180 17.99 -5.31 -14.34
CA THR A 180 16.94 -4.76 -15.21
C THR A 180 17.05 -3.25 -15.40
N ASP A 181 17.93 -2.56 -14.68
CA ASP A 181 17.96 -1.09 -14.66
C ASP A 181 18.63 -0.46 -15.89
N GLY A 182 19.13 -1.25 -16.86
CA GLY A 182 19.58 -0.69 -18.15
C GLY A 182 20.87 0.12 -18.10
N TRP A 183 21.83 -0.23 -17.24
CA TRP A 183 23.10 0.48 -17.17
C TRP A 183 24.06 0.08 -18.30
N ALA A 184 24.70 1.10 -18.90
CA ALA A 184 25.68 0.90 -19.95
C ALA A 184 26.79 1.96 -19.90
N TYR A 185 27.88 1.73 -20.63
CA TYR A 185 28.93 2.71 -20.83
C TYR A 185 29.58 2.54 -22.20
N ASP A 186 30.19 3.61 -22.68
CA ASP A 186 31.14 3.56 -23.79
C ASP A 186 32.47 4.19 -23.37
N ARG A 187 33.36 4.50 -24.31
CA ARG A 187 34.67 5.12 -23.99
C ARG A 187 34.59 6.52 -23.36
N ASN A 188 33.45 7.21 -23.48
CA ASN A 188 33.28 8.62 -23.10
C ASN A 188 32.17 8.84 -22.06
N HIS A 189 31.16 7.98 -22.01
CA HIS A 189 29.93 8.21 -21.25
C HIS A 189 29.51 6.98 -20.43
N VAL A 190 28.74 7.25 -19.38
CA VAL A 190 27.94 6.25 -18.65
C VAL A 190 26.48 6.58 -18.86
N TYR A 191 25.70 5.55 -19.13
CA TYR A 191 24.28 5.62 -19.44
C TYR A 191 23.47 4.86 -18.40
N LEU A 192 22.31 5.42 -18.09
CA LEU A 192 21.18 4.71 -17.52
C LEU A 192 20.07 4.81 -18.57
N GLU A 193 19.72 3.69 -19.19
CA GLU A 193 18.84 3.68 -20.37
C GLU A 193 19.44 4.57 -21.48
N GLU A 194 18.64 5.38 -22.17
CA GLU A 194 19.11 6.31 -23.20
C GLU A 194 19.80 7.57 -22.65
N ARG A 195 19.85 7.74 -21.32
CA ARG A 195 20.20 9.01 -20.66
C ARG A 195 21.58 8.98 -20.05
N SER A 196 22.25 10.13 -20.07
CA SER A 196 23.56 10.32 -19.46
C SER A 196 23.72 11.75 -18.94
N ASP A 197 24.57 11.92 -17.93
CA ASP A 197 25.08 13.23 -17.53
C ASP A 197 26.55 13.34 -18.00
N PRO A 198 26.95 14.43 -18.67
CA PRO A 198 28.31 14.59 -19.19
C PRO A 198 29.40 14.60 -18.11
N ARG A 199 29.03 14.72 -16.82
CA ARG A 199 29.96 14.65 -15.69
C ARG A 199 30.13 13.24 -15.14
N MET A 200 29.28 12.28 -15.56
CA MET A 200 29.53 10.86 -15.33
C MET A 200 30.60 10.39 -16.31
N VAL A 201 31.61 9.71 -15.78
CA VAL A 201 32.76 9.23 -16.56
C VAL A 201 32.81 7.70 -16.54
N PRO A 202 33.26 7.06 -17.63
CA PRO A 202 33.44 5.62 -17.68
C PRO A 202 34.30 5.13 -16.51
N GLY A 203 33.77 4.17 -15.76
CA GLY A 203 34.39 3.68 -14.54
C GLY A 203 33.37 3.10 -13.57
N PRO A 204 33.79 2.81 -12.32
CA PRO A 204 32.90 2.27 -11.31
C PRO A 204 31.70 3.18 -11.02
N VAL A 205 30.54 2.57 -10.85
CA VAL A 205 29.30 3.20 -10.41
C VAL A 205 28.77 2.40 -9.22
N GLU A 206 28.38 3.10 -8.15
CA GLU A 206 27.68 2.54 -7.00
C GLU A 206 26.31 3.19 -6.86
N VAL A 207 25.25 2.39 -6.89
CA VAL A 207 23.87 2.84 -6.69
C VAL A 207 23.49 2.62 -5.24
N VAL A 208 22.93 3.67 -4.62
CA VAL A 208 22.50 3.67 -3.22
C VAL A 208 20.99 3.92 -3.15
N GLY A 209 20.26 2.94 -2.60
CA GLY A 209 18.81 3.03 -2.36
C GLY A 209 17.97 3.24 -3.62
N ALA A 210 18.45 2.81 -4.79
CA ALA A 210 17.81 3.06 -6.09
C ALA A 210 17.48 4.55 -6.35
N THR A 211 18.22 5.46 -5.72
CA THR A 211 17.92 6.89 -5.68
C THR A 211 19.12 7.73 -6.11
N PHE A 212 20.31 7.35 -5.66
CA PHE A 212 21.55 8.03 -6.01
C PHE A 212 22.54 7.06 -6.66
N ALA A 213 23.36 7.58 -7.57
CA ALA A 213 24.53 6.92 -8.12
C ALA A 213 25.78 7.72 -7.77
N VAL A 214 26.83 7.03 -7.32
CA VAL A 214 28.15 7.60 -7.08
C VAL A 214 29.08 7.17 -8.20
N ASN A 215 29.69 8.13 -8.89
CA ASN A 215 30.66 7.90 -9.95
C ASN A 215 31.80 8.91 -9.85
N ALA A 216 33.05 8.42 -9.81
CA ALA A 216 34.25 9.25 -9.68
C ALA A 216 34.18 10.31 -8.56
N GLY A 217 33.59 9.96 -7.40
CA GLY A 217 33.43 10.85 -6.24
C GLY A 217 32.33 11.91 -6.38
N ARG A 218 31.51 11.84 -7.44
CA ARG A 218 30.35 12.70 -7.67
C ARG A 218 29.06 11.93 -7.42
N VAL A 219 28.04 12.63 -6.94
CA VAL A 219 26.70 12.08 -6.73
C VAL A 219 25.77 12.52 -7.84
N PHE A 220 24.95 11.61 -8.32
CA PHE A 220 23.88 11.84 -9.28
C PHE A 220 22.59 11.31 -8.69
N SER A 221 21.50 12.07 -8.75
CA SER A 221 20.16 11.50 -8.57
C SER A 221 19.82 10.67 -9.80
N ILE A 222 19.16 9.53 -9.59
CA ILE A 222 18.63 8.69 -10.66
C ILE A 222 17.11 8.64 -10.53
N ASP A 223 16.42 9.04 -11.60
CA ASP A 223 14.97 8.99 -11.72
C ASP A 223 14.59 8.36 -13.07
N ALA A 224 13.43 7.70 -13.12
CA ALA A 224 12.92 7.07 -14.33
C ALA A 224 12.56 8.06 -15.45
N LEU A 225 12.39 9.35 -15.15
CA LEU A 225 12.06 10.39 -16.14
C LEU A 225 13.30 11.17 -16.60
N ASP A 226 14.16 11.57 -15.66
CA ASP A 226 15.29 12.46 -15.97
C ASP A 226 16.60 11.69 -16.18
N GLY A 227 16.66 10.42 -15.76
CA GLY A 227 17.90 9.66 -15.74
C GLY A 227 18.90 10.20 -14.70
N PRO A 228 20.21 10.05 -14.92
CA PRO A 228 21.22 10.54 -14.01
C PRO A 228 21.33 12.08 -14.08
N VAL A 229 21.24 12.75 -12.94
CA VAL A 229 21.40 14.21 -12.82
C VAL A 229 22.38 14.55 -11.71
N TYR A 230 23.44 15.29 -12.03
CA TYR A 230 24.46 15.65 -11.02
C TYR A 230 23.91 16.47 -9.85
N ARG A 231 24.27 16.04 -8.64
CA ARG A 231 23.88 16.64 -7.36
C ARG A 231 25.11 17.12 -6.58
N PRO A 232 25.62 18.34 -6.86
CA PRO A 232 26.78 18.88 -6.16
C PRO A 232 26.51 19.17 -4.68
N ASP A 233 25.24 19.25 -4.29
CA ASP A 233 24.76 19.50 -2.95
C ASP A 233 24.76 18.23 -2.06
N VAL A 234 25.00 17.05 -2.64
CA VAL A 234 25.00 15.76 -1.92
C VAL A 234 26.42 15.21 -1.84
N LYS A 235 26.87 14.81 -0.64
CA LYS A 235 28.20 14.24 -0.46
C LYS A 235 28.27 12.78 -0.89
N ALA A 236 29.42 12.37 -1.41
CA ALA A 236 29.63 11.02 -1.95
C ALA A 236 29.67 9.91 -0.88
N GLN A 237 29.82 10.25 0.41
CA GLN A 237 29.82 9.29 1.51
C GLN A 237 28.38 8.90 1.88
N LEU A 238 27.68 8.25 0.96
CA LEU A 238 26.29 7.87 1.13
C LEU A 238 26.17 6.59 1.98
N GLN A 239 25.28 6.63 2.96
CA GLN A 239 24.88 5.51 3.79
C GLN A 239 23.40 5.22 3.56
N LEU A 240 23.09 4.00 3.12
CA LEU A 240 21.71 3.52 3.08
C LEU A 240 21.24 3.24 4.52
N LEU A 241 20.31 4.03 5.02
CA LEU A 241 19.72 3.86 6.35
C LEU A 241 18.54 2.90 6.32
N SER A 242 17.74 2.96 5.26
CA SER A 242 16.64 2.02 5.02
C SER A 242 16.41 1.84 3.51
N PRO A 243 16.30 0.60 2.99
CA PRO A 243 16.04 0.34 1.58
C PRO A 243 14.64 0.84 1.16
N PRO A 244 14.38 1.06 -0.14
CA PRO A 244 13.03 1.38 -0.60
C PRO A 244 12.07 0.19 -0.39
N ALA A 245 10.80 0.49 -0.11
CA ALA A 245 9.68 -0.47 -0.11
C ALA A 245 8.55 0.06 -1.02
N THR A 246 7.50 -0.73 -1.25
CA THR A 246 6.45 -0.46 -2.25
C THR A 246 5.92 0.98 -2.24
N LEU A 247 5.67 1.54 -1.05
CA LEU A 247 5.16 2.92 -0.88
C LEU A 247 6.12 3.87 -0.16
N GLN A 248 7.38 3.46 0.02
CA GLN A 248 8.33 4.16 0.87
C GLN A 248 9.68 4.28 0.16
N PRO A 249 10.13 5.50 -0.17
CA PRO A 249 11.46 5.72 -0.70
C PRO A 249 12.56 5.20 0.23
N ALA A 250 13.77 5.07 -0.32
CA ALA A 250 14.94 4.83 0.50
C ALA A 250 15.19 6.01 1.46
N LEU A 251 15.68 5.71 2.66
CA LEU A 251 16.28 6.70 3.56
C LEU A 251 17.80 6.62 3.42
N ILE A 252 18.42 7.73 3.09
CA ILE A 252 19.85 7.81 2.77
C ILE A 252 20.45 8.97 3.57
N SER A 253 21.66 8.80 4.11
CA SER A 253 22.42 9.89 4.74
C SER A 253 23.70 10.14 3.96
N ASP A 254 24.09 11.39 3.81
CA ASP A 254 25.43 11.77 3.32
C ASP A 254 26.37 12.23 4.46
N GLY A 255 25.92 12.05 5.70
CA GLY A 255 26.58 12.48 6.92
C GLY A 255 26.15 13.87 7.42
N GLU A 256 25.66 14.75 6.55
CA GLU A 256 25.14 16.08 6.92
C GLU A 256 23.62 16.16 6.86
N HIS A 257 23.03 15.54 5.84
CA HIS A 257 21.61 15.51 5.59
C HIS A 257 21.10 14.08 5.54
N VAL A 258 19.82 13.92 5.86
CA VAL A 258 19.06 12.70 5.61
C VAL A 258 18.09 12.98 4.47
N TYR A 259 18.03 12.09 3.50
CA TYR A 259 17.22 12.18 2.32
C TYR A 259 16.12 11.12 2.36
N LEU A 260 14.90 11.51 2.03
CA LEU A 260 13.81 10.60 1.69
C LEU A 260 13.67 10.59 0.17
N GLY A 261 14.10 9.48 -0.44
CA GLY A 261 14.37 9.48 -1.88
C GLY A 261 15.38 10.59 -2.21
N GLN A 262 15.05 11.44 -3.18
CA GLN A 262 15.98 12.49 -3.65
C GLN A 262 15.93 13.79 -2.85
N LYS A 263 14.95 13.93 -1.95
CA LYS A 263 14.67 15.18 -1.22
C LYS A 263 15.34 15.17 0.15
N PRO A 264 16.11 16.21 0.51
CA PRO A 264 16.61 16.36 1.89
C PRO A 264 15.43 16.60 2.85
N MET A 265 15.55 16.05 4.05
CA MET A 265 14.54 16.21 5.11
C MET A 265 14.85 17.40 6.00
N ASP A 266 13.89 18.31 6.10
CA ASP A 266 14.03 19.50 6.95
C ASP A 266 13.90 19.20 8.45
N GLY A 267 14.75 19.86 9.24
CA GLY A 267 14.72 19.77 10.71
C GLY A 267 15.08 18.38 11.26
N VAL A 268 15.78 17.57 10.48
CA VAL A 268 16.34 16.26 10.87
C VAL A 268 17.82 16.41 11.19
N ARG A 269 18.29 15.73 12.24
CA ARG A 269 19.70 15.73 12.67
C ARG A 269 20.39 14.46 12.20
N ALA A 270 21.06 14.52 11.05
CA ALA A 270 21.75 13.38 10.44
C ALA A 270 22.73 12.68 11.39
N ALA A 271 23.51 13.43 12.17
CA ALA A 271 24.50 12.90 13.11
C ALA A 271 23.93 11.99 14.21
N THR A 272 22.62 12.09 14.48
CA THR A 272 21.92 11.30 15.51
C THR A 272 20.78 10.47 14.91
N PHE A 273 20.73 10.38 13.58
CA PHE A 273 19.64 9.68 12.91
C PHE A 273 19.80 8.17 13.08
N GLN A 274 18.75 7.51 13.55
CA GLN A 274 18.78 6.06 13.77
C GLN A 274 17.43 5.45 13.46
N MET A 275 17.41 4.42 12.60
CA MET A 275 16.21 3.59 12.44
C MET A 275 15.94 2.84 13.75
N LEU A 276 14.71 2.95 14.25
CA LEU A 276 14.27 2.20 15.41
C LEU A 276 13.65 0.89 14.95
N VAL A 277 13.74 -0.13 15.82
CA VAL A 277 13.06 -1.42 15.66
C VAL A 277 12.13 -1.66 16.84
N PRO A 278 11.06 -2.46 16.69
CA PRO A 278 10.18 -2.77 17.81
C PRO A 278 10.95 -3.50 18.91
N VAL A 279 10.62 -3.24 20.18
CA VAL A 279 11.29 -3.87 21.32
C VAL A 279 10.31 -4.70 22.15
N CYS A 280 10.73 -5.91 22.54
CA CYS A 280 10.01 -6.75 23.49
C CYS A 280 11.04 -7.60 24.26
N PRO A 281 11.11 -7.56 25.60
CA PRO A 281 10.21 -6.86 26.54
C PRO A 281 10.36 -5.33 26.48
N VAL A 282 9.29 -4.62 26.86
CA VAL A 282 9.24 -3.15 26.81
C VAL A 282 10.04 -2.52 27.97
N PRO A 283 11.09 -1.72 27.69
CA PRO A 283 11.88 -1.07 28.73
C PRO A 283 11.02 -0.18 29.64
N GLY A 284 11.18 -0.34 30.96
CA GLY A 284 10.43 0.44 31.96
C GLY A 284 8.97 -0.02 32.18
N ALA A 285 8.46 -0.97 31.40
CA ALA A 285 7.10 -1.49 31.50
C ALA A 285 7.07 -3.03 31.38
N PRO A 286 7.64 -3.77 32.36
CA PRO A 286 7.81 -5.22 32.29
C PRO A 286 6.50 -6.02 32.30
N ASP A 287 5.41 -5.40 32.75
CA ASP A 287 4.09 -6.03 32.82
C ASP A 287 3.28 -5.89 31.51
N LEU A 288 3.84 -5.21 30.50
CA LEU A 288 3.27 -5.17 29.16
C LEU A 288 3.59 -6.44 28.38
N LYS A 289 2.56 -7.05 27.81
CA LYS A 289 2.72 -8.16 26.87
C LYS A 289 2.84 -7.61 25.44
N CYS A 290 3.94 -7.95 24.81
CA CYS A 290 4.29 -7.56 23.46
C CYS A 290 4.68 -8.79 22.65
N VAL A 291 4.70 -8.63 21.32
CA VAL A 291 5.12 -9.67 20.39
C VAL A 291 6.64 -9.55 20.19
N PRO A 292 7.43 -10.59 20.51
CA PRO A 292 8.86 -10.63 20.18
C PRO A 292 9.09 -10.59 18.66
N ASP A 293 10.19 -9.96 18.25
CA ASP A 293 10.64 -9.90 16.85
C ASP A 293 9.60 -9.36 15.85
N ALA A 294 8.66 -8.53 16.33
CA ALA A 294 7.70 -7.86 15.47
C ALA A 294 8.41 -7.00 14.41
N GLN A 295 7.88 -6.99 13.19
CA GLN A 295 8.35 -6.16 12.09
C GLN A 295 7.14 -5.47 11.45
N PRO A 296 7.11 -4.13 11.37
CA PRO A 296 6.05 -3.42 10.67
C PRO A 296 6.27 -3.50 9.17
N ASP A 297 5.26 -3.95 8.42
CA ASP A 297 5.30 -3.99 6.95
C ASP A 297 4.93 -2.63 6.32
N GLU A 298 4.14 -1.82 7.02
CA GLU A 298 3.47 -0.64 6.47
C GLU A 298 4.13 0.69 6.84
N PHE A 299 4.95 0.71 7.90
CA PHE A 299 5.56 1.95 8.38
C PHE A 299 6.98 1.74 8.90
N ARG A 300 7.72 2.84 9.03
CA ARG A 300 9.05 2.87 9.64
C ARG A 300 9.10 3.92 10.72
N VAL A 301 9.99 3.71 11.70
CA VAL A 301 10.22 4.66 12.78
C VAL A 301 11.70 4.97 12.85
N ALA A 302 12.05 6.25 12.99
CA ALA A 302 13.42 6.68 13.20
C ALA A 302 13.52 7.71 14.32
N ARG A 303 14.68 7.80 14.95
CA ARG A 303 15.04 8.84 15.89
C ARG A 303 15.88 9.90 15.19
N SER A 304 15.67 11.16 15.55
CA SER A 304 16.47 12.30 15.12
C SER A 304 16.67 13.25 16.31
N GLY A 305 17.78 13.06 17.03
CA GLY A 305 18.04 13.76 18.28
C GLY A 305 17.06 13.34 19.37
N GLN A 306 16.22 14.28 19.82
CA GLN A 306 15.17 14.02 20.81
C GLN A 306 13.80 13.77 20.16
N ASP A 307 13.69 13.88 18.84
CA ASP A 307 12.45 13.68 18.12
C ASP A 307 12.41 12.27 17.54
N VAL A 308 11.20 11.76 17.33
CA VAL A 308 10.92 10.55 16.59
C VAL A 308 10.14 10.88 15.34
N LEU A 309 10.48 10.22 14.24
CA LEU A 309 9.87 10.34 12.94
C LEU A 309 9.18 9.03 12.60
N TYR A 310 7.93 9.13 12.17
CA TYR A 310 7.10 8.02 11.71
C TYR A 310 6.84 8.21 10.21
N PHE A 311 7.14 7.18 9.42
CA PHE A 311 7.04 7.17 7.97
C PHE A 311 5.99 6.14 7.56
N HIS A 312 4.91 6.56 6.92
CA HIS A 312 3.88 5.65 6.40
C HIS A 312 4.00 5.50 4.88
N GLU A 313 3.81 6.59 4.14
CA GLU A 313 3.86 6.64 2.67
C GLU A 313 4.88 7.67 2.15
N PHE A 314 4.96 7.84 0.82
CA PHE A 314 5.95 8.63 0.08
C PHE A 314 6.21 10.05 0.62
N ASP A 315 5.24 10.70 1.25
CA ASP A 315 5.37 12.06 1.80
C ASP A 315 4.67 12.25 3.17
N ASP A 316 4.10 11.19 3.77
CA ASP A 316 3.45 11.30 5.08
C ASP A 316 4.43 10.96 6.21
N ILE A 317 5.06 12.02 6.71
CA ILE A 317 6.01 11.97 7.81
C ILE A 317 5.40 12.67 9.01
N LYS A 318 5.20 11.93 10.09
CA LYS A 318 4.78 12.48 11.38
C LYS A 318 5.99 12.61 12.30
N ARG A 319 6.03 13.67 13.10
CA ARG A 319 7.08 13.90 14.11
C ARG A 319 6.49 13.84 15.50
N ILE A 320 7.02 13.00 16.37
CA ILE A 320 6.77 13.04 17.82
C ILE A 320 7.94 13.80 18.46
N ALA A 321 7.66 14.99 19.00
CA ALA A 321 8.71 15.89 19.48
C ALA A 321 9.11 15.59 20.94
N ASN A 322 10.41 15.73 21.25
CA ASN A 322 10.94 15.71 22.62
C ASN A 322 10.63 14.44 23.43
N VAL A 323 10.91 13.27 22.85
CA VAL A 323 10.78 11.94 23.46
C VAL A 323 12.12 11.17 23.41
N PRO A 324 13.14 11.59 24.19
CA PRO A 324 14.50 11.07 24.07
C PRO A 324 14.68 9.59 24.44
N ASP A 325 13.76 9.03 25.22
CA ASP A 325 13.72 7.64 25.67
C ASP A 325 12.72 6.79 24.88
N PHE A 326 12.26 7.29 23.73
CA PHE A 326 11.18 6.65 22.98
C PHE A 326 11.53 5.22 22.52
N VAL A 327 10.61 4.31 22.81
CA VAL A 327 10.59 2.94 22.29
C VAL A 327 9.24 2.67 21.66
N TYR A 328 9.17 1.72 20.73
CA TYR A 328 7.89 1.24 20.22
C TYR A 328 7.87 -0.28 20.16
N PHE A 329 6.66 -0.85 20.14
CA PHE A 329 6.45 -2.29 20.25
C PHE A 329 5.09 -2.66 19.66
N LEU A 330 4.98 -3.91 19.19
CA LEU A 330 3.70 -4.51 18.85
C LEU A 330 3.09 -5.12 20.10
N MET A 331 1.90 -4.70 20.46
CA MET A 331 1.19 -5.27 21.60
C MET A 331 0.46 -6.56 21.21
N GLU A 332 0.45 -7.55 22.09
CA GLU A 332 -0.20 -8.84 21.82
C GLU A 332 -1.73 -8.68 21.61
N GLY A 333 -2.22 -9.01 20.41
CA GLY A 333 -3.64 -8.87 20.07
C GLY A 333 -4.12 -7.43 19.86
N SER A 334 -3.21 -6.48 19.62
CA SER A 334 -3.53 -5.06 19.42
C SER A 334 -2.57 -4.40 18.40
N SER A 335 -2.44 -3.07 18.46
CA SER A 335 -1.71 -2.20 17.54
C SER A 335 -0.25 -1.97 17.94
N TYR A 336 0.50 -1.30 17.06
CA TYR A 336 1.81 -0.76 17.43
C TYR A 336 1.65 0.48 18.30
N LEU A 337 2.32 0.48 19.45
CA LEU A 337 2.37 1.62 20.36
C LEU A 337 3.79 2.13 20.55
N GLY A 338 3.90 3.43 20.84
CA GLY A 338 5.09 4.10 21.30
C GLY A 338 5.01 4.47 22.78
N LEU A 339 6.14 4.41 23.49
CA LEU A 339 6.30 4.95 24.83
C LEU A 339 7.46 5.93 24.85
N GLY A 340 7.24 7.12 25.40
CA GLY A 340 8.28 8.12 25.67
C GLY A 340 7.99 8.83 26.99
N GLY A 341 8.91 8.73 27.96
CA GLY A 341 8.66 9.14 29.33
C GLY A 341 7.42 8.48 29.93
N LYS A 342 6.45 9.31 30.34
CA LYS A 342 5.14 8.86 30.86
C LYS A 342 4.00 8.99 29.84
N GLN A 343 4.33 9.00 28.55
CA GLN A 343 3.35 9.12 27.47
C GLN A 343 3.28 7.85 26.64
N ILE A 344 2.06 7.50 26.24
CA ILE A 344 1.74 6.45 25.28
C ILE A 344 1.27 7.09 23.98
N PHE A 345 1.76 6.60 22.86
CA PHE A 345 1.42 7.03 21.52
C PHE A 345 0.84 5.85 20.74
N ASP A 346 -0.28 6.07 20.06
CA ASP A 346 -0.83 5.08 19.13
C ASP A 346 -0.17 5.32 17.78
N LEU A 347 0.50 4.30 17.23
CA LEU A 347 1.22 4.45 15.97
C LEU A 347 0.34 4.05 14.78
N ASP A 348 -0.60 3.13 14.99
CA ASP A 348 -1.52 2.68 13.94
C ASP A 348 -2.35 3.86 13.39
N PRO A 349 -3.20 4.59 14.16
CA PRO A 349 -4.06 5.68 13.64
C PRO A 349 -3.32 6.93 13.18
N LEU A 350 -1.97 6.98 13.24
CA LEU A 350 -1.21 8.07 12.61
C LEU A 350 -1.44 8.16 11.10
N HIS A 351 -1.94 7.10 10.47
CA HIS A 351 -2.42 7.09 9.08
C HIS A 351 -3.73 7.86 8.84
N GLN A 352 -4.61 8.01 9.85
CA GLN A 352 -5.96 8.59 9.66
C GLN A 352 -6.05 10.08 10.03
N ASN A 353 -5.08 10.60 10.77
CA ASN A 353 -5.04 12.02 11.14
C ASN A 353 -4.45 12.86 10.00
N PHE A 354 -5.30 13.18 9.02
CA PHE A 354 -5.01 14.19 8.00
C PHE A 354 -4.71 15.54 8.66
N GLY A 355 -3.48 16.06 8.47
CA GLY A 355 -3.13 17.46 8.75
C GLY A 355 -2.18 17.72 9.93
N GLY A 356 -2.06 16.83 10.91
CA GLY A 356 -1.06 16.97 11.97
C GLY A 356 0.29 16.43 11.52
N LYS A 357 1.30 17.27 11.27
CA LYS A 357 2.68 16.83 10.97
C LYS A 357 3.53 16.63 12.23
N THR A 358 3.17 17.27 13.34
CA THR A 358 3.89 17.19 14.61
C THR A 358 2.92 16.87 15.74
N ILE A 359 3.24 15.83 16.49
CA ILE A 359 2.54 15.34 17.67
C ILE A 359 3.41 15.73 18.87
N THR A 360 2.86 16.53 19.78
CA THR A 360 3.58 17.06 20.94
C THR A 360 3.12 16.45 22.26
N ALA A 361 2.05 15.65 22.25
CA ALA A 361 1.54 15.00 23.43
C ALA A 361 0.90 13.64 23.07
N GLY A 362 1.35 12.60 23.75
CA GLY A 362 0.63 11.32 23.87
C GLY A 362 -0.25 11.30 25.11
N VAL A 363 -0.84 10.14 25.38
CA VAL A 363 -1.68 9.92 26.56
C VAL A 363 -0.81 9.67 27.77
N GLN A 364 -0.98 10.49 28.80
CA GLN A 364 -0.22 10.39 30.05
C GLN A 364 -0.65 9.16 30.86
N PHE A 365 0.32 8.41 31.39
CA PHE A 365 0.10 7.35 32.36
C PHE A 365 0.81 7.62 33.69
N SER A 366 0.31 7.03 34.77
CA SER A 366 0.87 7.13 36.11
C SER A 366 1.32 5.78 36.62
N GLY A 367 2.55 5.76 37.16
CA GLY A 367 3.11 4.59 37.81
C GLY A 367 3.35 3.44 36.83
N HIS A 368 2.92 2.25 37.23
CA HIS A 368 3.12 1.03 36.44
C HIS A 368 2.07 0.87 35.35
N LEU A 369 2.53 0.57 34.15
CA LEU A 369 1.68 0.26 33.00
C LEU A 369 1.64 -1.26 32.77
N SER A 370 0.45 -1.81 32.60
CA SER A 370 0.20 -3.25 32.42
C SER A 370 -0.88 -3.50 31.38
N GLY A 371 -0.87 -4.69 30.78
CA GLY A 371 -1.84 -5.09 29.74
C GLY A 371 -1.18 -5.80 28.55
N PRO A 372 -1.93 -6.05 27.47
CA PRO A 372 -3.34 -5.73 27.32
C PRO A 372 -4.25 -6.64 28.17
N ALA A 373 -5.43 -6.12 28.45
CA ALA A 373 -6.54 -6.88 29.01
C ALA A 373 -7.85 -6.45 28.35
N ALA A 374 -8.43 -7.31 27.54
CA ALA A 374 -9.69 -7.10 26.83
C ALA A 374 -9.70 -5.83 25.95
N GLY A 375 -8.56 -5.45 25.35
CA GLY A 375 -8.41 -4.22 24.56
C GLY A 375 -8.13 -2.96 25.38
N TYR A 376 -7.67 -3.10 26.63
CA TYR A 376 -7.27 -1.99 27.49
C TYR A 376 -5.84 -2.16 28.01
N LEU A 377 -5.18 -1.03 28.27
CA LEU A 377 -4.07 -0.94 29.20
C LEU A 377 -4.58 -0.49 30.57
N ALA A 378 -3.80 -0.77 31.61
CA ALA A 378 -4.10 -0.39 32.98
C ALA A 378 -2.90 0.27 33.65
N ASP A 379 -3.16 1.39 34.31
CA ASP A 379 -2.20 2.11 35.14
C ASP A 379 -2.78 2.47 36.51
N GLU A 380 -2.07 3.26 37.31
CA GLU A 380 -2.54 3.65 38.65
C GLU A 380 -3.77 4.57 38.62
N LEU A 381 -4.06 5.22 37.48
CA LEU A 381 -5.24 6.07 37.33
C LEU A 381 -6.46 5.30 36.81
N GLY A 382 -6.27 4.14 36.19
CA GLY A 382 -7.35 3.30 35.69
C GLY A 382 -7.05 2.69 34.33
N PHE A 383 -8.08 2.47 33.54
CA PHE A 383 -7.94 1.87 32.21
C PHE A 383 -7.69 2.92 31.12
N ILE A 384 -6.95 2.53 30.08
CA ILE A 384 -6.72 3.28 28.85
C ILE A 384 -7.22 2.41 27.69
N ASN A 385 -8.21 2.90 26.94
CA ASN A 385 -8.84 2.16 25.85
C ASN A 385 -8.01 2.24 24.58
N LEU A 386 -7.65 1.08 24.04
CA LEU A 386 -6.88 0.95 22.80
C LEU A 386 -7.74 1.09 21.54
N ARG A 387 -9.06 0.84 21.61
CA ARG A 387 -9.94 0.79 20.44
C ARG A 387 -10.40 2.16 19.93
N SER A 388 -10.21 3.21 20.72
CA SER A 388 -10.68 4.57 20.41
C SER A 388 -9.53 5.59 20.45
N GLY A 389 -8.38 5.22 19.88
CA GLY A 389 -7.23 6.12 19.72
C GLY A 389 -6.60 6.56 21.05
N LEU A 390 -6.41 5.60 21.96
CA LEU A 390 -5.92 5.82 23.33
C LEU A 390 -6.77 6.85 24.09
N SER A 391 -7.99 6.46 24.47
CA SER A 391 -8.86 7.31 25.27
C SER A 391 -8.98 6.78 26.69
N ARG A 392 -9.03 7.70 27.67
CA ARG A 392 -9.50 7.35 29.02
C ARG A 392 -11.02 7.47 29.12
N ASN A 393 -11.67 8.27 28.29
CA ASN A 393 -13.08 8.61 28.46
C ASN A 393 -14.04 7.62 27.78
N ASP A 394 -13.52 6.83 26.84
CA ASP A 394 -14.29 5.85 26.09
C ASP A 394 -13.98 4.47 26.64
N GLY A 395 -14.95 3.79 27.23
CA GLY A 395 -14.76 2.47 27.83
C GLY A 395 -16.09 1.71 27.91
N PRO A 396 -16.06 0.40 28.22
CA PRO A 396 -17.23 -0.47 28.19
C PRO A 396 -18.10 -0.25 29.45
N LEU A 397 -17.55 0.46 30.43
CA LEU A 397 -18.20 0.90 31.65
C LEU A 397 -18.83 2.26 31.35
N CYS A 398 -20.13 2.27 31.08
CA CYS A 398 -20.87 3.48 30.76
C CYS A 398 -21.61 4.06 31.99
N GLY A 399 -21.87 5.37 31.99
CA GLY A 399 -22.65 6.06 33.03
C GLY A 399 -21.85 6.45 34.28
N ALA A 400 -22.47 6.41 35.47
CA ALA A 400 -21.77 6.69 36.73
C ALA A 400 -20.58 5.72 36.98
N LEU A 401 -20.62 4.53 36.36
CA LEU A 401 -19.55 3.53 36.38
C LEU A 401 -18.39 3.87 35.44
N ALA A 402 -18.61 4.67 34.38
CA ALA A 402 -17.55 5.20 33.52
C ALA A 402 -16.56 6.05 34.33
N LYS A 403 -17.09 6.86 35.25
CA LYS A 403 -16.28 7.65 36.21
C LYS A 403 -15.47 6.78 37.18
N LEU A 404 -15.80 5.49 37.32
CA LEU A 404 -15.09 4.53 38.17
C LEU A 404 -13.99 3.79 37.41
N ALA A 405 -14.17 3.61 36.10
CA ALA A 405 -13.19 3.01 35.18
C ALA A 405 -12.12 4.01 34.74
N ALA A 406 -12.55 5.27 34.63
CA ALA A 406 -11.80 6.41 34.13
C ALA A 406 -12.02 7.61 35.06
N PRO A 407 -11.53 7.53 36.30
CA PRO A 407 -11.65 8.66 37.20
C PRO A 407 -10.85 9.85 36.65
N THR A 408 -11.39 11.07 36.79
CA THR A 408 -10.59 12.29 36.59
C THR A 408 -9.36 12.24 37.50
N PRO A 409 -8.28 12.97 37.22
CA PRO A 409 -7.12 12.99 38.13
C PRO A 409 -7.50 13.23 39.60
N GLU A 410 -8.51 14.07 39.88
CA GLU A 410 -9.01 14.25 41.25
C GLU A 410 -9.77 13.03 41.79
N LEU A 411 -10.53 12.32 40.96
CA LEU A 411 -11.26 11.10 41.33
C LEU A 411 -10.35 9.87 41.40
N ALA A 412 -9.18 9.86 40.73
CA ALA A 412 -8.31 8.70 40.64
C ALA A 412 -7.68 8.39 42.00
N HIS A 413 -7.31 9.43 42.73
CA HIS A 413 -6.91 9.35 44.14
C HIS A 413 -8.00 8.74 45.04
N ARG A 414 -9.27 8.81 44.62
CA ARG A 414 -10.43 8.33 45.39
C ARG A 414 -10.69 6.83 45.23
N PHE A 415 -10.23 6.22 44.14
CA PHE A 415 -10.35 4.77 43.90
C PHE A 415 -9.07 4.00 44.25
N GLY A 416 -7.93 4.69 44.27
CA GLY A 416 -6.61 4.12 44.55
C GLY A 416 -6.03 3.37 43.34
N PRO A 417 -4.74 2.98 43.40
CA PRO A 417 -4.05 2.39 42.26
C PRO A 417 -4.68 1.06 41.87
N LEU A 418 -4.97 0.91 40.57
CA LEU A 418 -5.41 -0.35 40.00
C LEU A 418 -4.22 -1.33 39.99
N ARG A 419 -4.43 -2.54 40.51
CA ARG A 419 -3.38 -3.57 40.61
C ARG A 419 -3.80 -4.83 39.87
N ALA A 420 -2.88 -5.39 39.10
CA ALA A 420 -3.09 -6.68 38.46
C ALA A 420 -3.25 -7.81 39.50
N ILE A 421 -4.23 -8.67 39.29
CA ILE A 421 -4.46 -9.86 40.11
C ILE A 421 -3.60 -10.98 39.56
N ALA A 422 -2.75 -11.55 40.41
CA ALA A 422 -1.90 -12.67 40.03
C ALA A 422 -2.74 -13.84 39.47
N PRO A 423 -2.30 -14.54 38.41
CA PRO A 423 -3.11 -15.59 37.76
C PRO A 423 -3.65 -16.66 38.72
N LYS A 424 -2.87 -17.04 39.73
CA LYS A 424 -3.25 -18.03 40.75
C LYS A 424 -4.39 -17.57 41.68
N LYS A 425 -4.69 -16.26 41.70
CA LYS A 425 -5.75 -15.64 42.51
C LYS A 425 -6.99 -15.29 41.68
N LEU A 426 -6.96 -15.53 40.37
CA LEU A 426 -8.13 -15.30 39.52
C LEU A 426 -9.20 -16.36 39.78
N PRO A 427 -10.48 -15.97 39.86
CA PRO A 427 -11.58 -16.94 39.92
C PRO A 427 -11.62 -17.82 38.67
N ALA A 428 -12.13 -19.03 38.81
CA ALA A 428 -12.24 -19.99 37.71
C ALA A 428 -12.97 -19.39 36.51
N GLY A 429 -12.38 -19.58 35.33
CA GLY A 429 -12.93 -19.09 34.07
C GLY A 429 -12.65 -17.62 33.78
N TYR A 430 -11.75 -16.94 34.49
CA TYR A 430 -11.21 -15.63 34.09
C TYR A 430 -9.70 -15.73 33.85
N SER A 431 -9.20 -15.02 32.84
CA SER A 431 -7.78 -15.09 32.44
C SER A 431 -6.97 -13.87 32.88
N VAL A 432 -7.64 -12.72 33.07
CA VAL A 432 -7.01 -11.48 33.54
C VAL A 432 -7.94 -10.79 34.52
N GLY A 433 -7.39 -10.08 35.50
CA GLY A 433 -8.17 -9.29 36.43
C GLY A 433 -7.36 -8.21 37.10
N TYR A 434 -8.05 -7.18 37.54
CA TYR A 434 -7.49 -6.04 38.25
C TYR A 434 -8.35 -5.69 39.45
N GLU A 435 -7.76 -5.09 40.47
CA GLU A 435 -8.51 -4.60 41.62
C GLU A 435 -7.95 -3.29 42.15
N ASN A 436 -8.83 -2.49 42.75
CA ASN A 436 -8.49 -1.33 43.55
C ASN A 436 -9.14 -1.45 44.93
N SER A 437 -9.20 -0.35 45.69
CA SER A 437 -9.76 -0.38 47.06
C SER A 437 -11.24 -0.74 47.14
N ARG A 438 -12.00 -0.61 46.04
CA ARG A 438 -13.46 -0.76 46.02
C ARG A 438 -13.95 -1.79 45.00
N TYR A 439 -13.25 -1.99 43.89
CA TYR A 439 -13.73 -2.79 42.77
C TYR A 439 -12.71 -3.83 42.33
N ARG A 440 -13.22 -4.97 41.88
CA ARG A 440 -12.46 -6.03 41.20
C ARG A 440 -13.04 -6.25 39.80
N TYR A 441 -12.21 -6.07 38.79
CA TYR A 441 -12.50 -6.24 37.37
C TYR A 441 -11.96 -7.59 36.91
N LEU A 442 -12.80 -8.40 36.27
CA LEU A 442 -12.47 -9.76 35.86
C LEU A 442 -12.83 -9.94 34.38
N PHE A 443 -11.84 -10.35 33.59
CA PHE A 443 -11.95 -10.51 32.15
C PHE A 443 -11.79 -11.97 31.74
N LYS A 444 -12.67 -12.43 30.85
CA LYS A 444 -12.64 -13.80 30.33
C LYS A 444 -11.41 -14.02 29.47
N THR A 445 -11.04 -13.03 28.66
CA THR A 445 -9.89 -13.10 27.76
C THR A 445 -8.97 -11.90 27.97
N ALA A 446 -7.69 -12.06 27.60
CA ALA A 446 -6.74 -10.95 27.55
C ALA A 446 -6.91 -10.08 26.29
N VAL A 447 -7.55 -10.62 25.25
CA VAL A 447 -7.57 -10.04 23.90
C VAL A 447 -8.79 -9.15 23.71
N ASP A 448 -10.00 -9.69 23.93
CA ASP A 448 -11.26 -8.99 23.68
C ASP A 448 -12.19 -8.96 24.89
N THR A 449 -13.04 -7.93 24.93
CA THR A 449 -14.16 -7.85 25.87
C THR A 449 -15.20 -8.90 25.55
N THR A 450 -15.81 -9.49 26.58
CA THR A 450 -16.87 -10.48 26.44
C THR A 450 -18.11 -10.10 27.25
N LEU A 451 -19.26 -10.69 26.90
CA LEU A 451 -20.51 -10.50 27.65
C LEU A 451 -20.44 -11.02 29.10
N ASP A 452 -19.44 -11.84 29.42
CA ASP A 452 -19.25 -12.44 30.74
C ASP A 452 -18.17 -11.73 31.58
N ASP A 453 -17.56 -10.68 31.06
CA ASP A 453 -16.66 -9.82 31.83
C ASP A 453 -17.42 -9.16 32.99
N THR A 454 -16.80 -9.14 34.16
CA THR A 454 -17.50 -8.88 35.43
C THR A 454 -16.76 -7.86 36.28
N VAL A 455 -17.50 -6.91 36.85
CA VAL A 455 -17.01 -6.01 37.90
C VAL A 455 -17.69 -6.38 39.22
N VAL A 456 -16.91 -6.51 40.27
CA VAL A 456 -17.38 -6.85 41.62
C VAL A 456 -17.09 -5.67 42.55
N ASP A 457 -18.12 -5.15 43.20
CA ASP A 457 -17.97 -4.20 44.30
C ASP A 457 -17.54 -4.96 45.57
N LEU A 458 -16.33 -4.70 46.06
CA LEU A 458 -15.74 -5.38 47.20
C LEU A 458 -16.40 -5.02 48.55
N GLY A 459 -17.14 -3.92 48.62
CA GLY A 459 -17.79 -3.49 49.85
C GLY A 459 -19.14 -4.15 50.11
N ASN A 460 -19.82 -4.63 49.06
CA ASN A 460 -21.12 -5.31 49.21
C ASN A 460 -21.24 -6.62 48.40
N GLY A 461 -20.20 -7.01 47.66
CA GLY A 461 -20.16 -8.23 46.85
C GLY A 461 -20.98 -8.17 45.56
N LYS A 462 -21.59 -7.03 45.22
CA LYS A 462 -22.47 -6.90 44.05
C LYS A 462 -21.67 -7.10 42.77
N ARG A 463 -22.16 -7.98 41.90
CA ARG A 463 -21.58 -8.26 40.57
C ARG A 463 -22.33 -7.50 39.49
N MET A 464 -21.59 -6.93 38.56
CA MET A 464 -22.06 -6.13 37.43
C MET A 464 -21.40 -6.64 36.16
N ARG A 465 -22.12 -6.65 35.03
CA ARG A 465 -21.51 -6.92 33.72
C ARG A 465 -20.66 -5.73 33.29
N ALA A 466 -19.53 -6.00 32.66
CA ALA A 466 -18.59 -4.97 32.25
C ALA A 466 -18.95 -4.27 30.92
N THR A 467 -20.01 -4.69 30.21
CA THR A 467 -20.09 -4.49 28.73
C THR A 467 -21.27 -3.71 28.13
N TRP A 468 -22.19 -3.02 28.82
CA TRP A 468 -23.31 -2.36 28.11
C TRP A 468 -23.64 -0.92 28.50
N CYS A 469 -23.60 -0.04 27.49
CA CYS A 469 -24.23 1.28 27.39
C CYS A 469 -25.69 1.09 26.95
N GLY A 470 -26.66 1.31 27.84
CA GLY A 470 -28.09 1.26 27.53
C GLY A 470 -28.86 0.36 28.50
N ASP A 471 -29.75 0.99 29.25
CA ASP A 471 -30.79 0.43 30.14
C ASP A 471 -30.34 -0.43 31.34
N ASP A 472 -30.21 0.24 32.48
CA ASP A 472 -30.18 -0.24 33.86
C ASP A 472 -29.16 -1.33 34.27
N ILE A 473 -28.66 -1.21 35.50
CA ILE A 473 -27.79 -2.18 36.15
C ILE A 473 -28.51 -3.54 36.23
N GLN A 474 -28.32 -4.42 35.24
CA GLN A 474 -28.79 -5.78 35.37
C GLN A 474 -27.86 -6.56 36.30
N LEU A 475 -28.41 -6.95 37.46
CA LEU A 475 -27.81 -7.96 38.32
C LEU A 475 -27.53 -9.20 37.47
N GLN A 476 -26.28 -9.67 37.46
CA GLN A 476 -26.02 -11.04 37.02
C GLN A 476 -26.86 -11.95 37.92
N GLY A 477 -27.86 -12.60 37.33
CA GLY A 477 -28.89 -13.33 38.05
C GLY A 477 -28.32 -14.22 39.14
N THR A 478 -28.95 -14.17 40.31
CA THR A 478 -28.86 -15.21 41.31
C THR A 478 -29.34 -16.51 40.68
N ASN A 479 -28.41 -17.34 40.19
CA ASN A 479 -28.71 -18.75 39.99
C ASN A 479 -28.92 -19.35 41.39
N ASN A 480 -30.19 -19.44 41.78
CA ASN A 480 -30.61 -20.31 42.86
C ASN A 480 -30.28 -21.76 42.44
N PRO A 481 -29.62 -22.56 43.28
CA PRO A 481 -29.60 -23.99 43.06
C PRO A 481 -30.98 -24.55 43.39
N GLN A 482 -31.65 -25.10 42.38
CA GLN A 482 -32.58 -26.23 42.52
C GLN A 482 -32.22 -27.28 41.49
#